data_AF-A0A0D6L6K5-F1
#
_entry.id   AF-A0A0D6L6K5-F1
#
_cell.length_a   1.000
_cell.length_b   1.000
_cell.length_c   1.000
_cell.angle_alpha   90.00
_cell.angle_beta   90.00
_cell.angle_gamma   90.00
#
_symmetry.space_group_name_H-M   'P 1'
#
loop_
_entity.id
_entity.type
_entity.pdbx_description
1 polymer ?
#
loop_
_entity_poly.entity_id
_entity_poly.type
_entity_poly.pdbx_seq_one_letter_code
_entity_poly.pdbx_strand_id
1 'polypeptide(L)'
;MSGRAGRRGKDDRGLVILMVDHKMSSEDAKQIIKGATDPLNSQFRLTYNMVLNLLRVEGVNPEFMLERSFYQFQNYDAIPELKRTDNEPKSTSFRNFNTIFSLRLTKVQQSS
;
A
#
# COMPACT_ATOMS: atom_id res chain seq x y z
N MET A 1 3.46 -20.60 -3.59
CA MET A 1 3.66 -21.81 -4.43
C MET A 1 4.79 -22.70 -3.93
N SER A 2 5.95 -22.14 -3.56
CA SER A 2 7.13 -22.87 -3.02
C SER A 2 6.84 -23.77 -1.81
N GLY A 3 5.90 -23.38 -0.93
CA GLY A 3 5.54 -24.16 0.27
C GLY A 3 4.92 -25.54 0.02
N ARG A 4 4.68 -25.95 -1.23
CA ARG A 4 4.22 -27.30 -1.59
C ARG A 4 5.37 -28.29 -1.83
N ALA A 5 6.62 -27.84 -1.85
CA ALA A 5 7.78 -28.71 -2.09
C ALA A 5 8.16 -29.48 -0.83
N GLY A 6 8.36 -30.80 -0.98
CA GLY A 6 8.71 -31.72 0.10
C GLY A 6 7.49 -32.35 0.77
N ARG A 7 7.52 -33.68 0.93
CA ARG A 7 6.46 -34.46 1.57
C ARG A 7 6.85 -34.77 3.01
N ARG A 8 5.93 -34.45 3.94
CA ARG A 8 6.11 -34.69 5.37
C ARG A 8 6.43 -36.16 5.64
N GLY A 9 7.57 -36.40 6.31
CA GLY A 9 8.01 -37.73 6.73
C GLY A 9 8.55 -38.64 5.62
N LYS A 10 8.68 -38.15 4.38
CA LYS A 10 9.26 -38.91 3.26
C LYS A 10 10.48 -38.24 2.63
N ASP A 11 10.50 -36.91 2.61
CA ASP A 11 11.60 -36.14 2.03
C ASP A 11 12.24 -35.30 3.14
N ASP A 12 13.57 -35.31 3.24
CA ASP A 12 14.32 -34.53 4.26
C ASP A 12 14.26 -33.02 4.02
N ARG A 13 14.07 -32.60 2.76
CA ARG A 13 13.97 -31.21 2.34
C ARG A 13 13.12 -31.04 1.08
N GLY A 14 12.48 -29.89 0.93
CA GLY A 14 11.81 -29.47 -0.31
C GLY A 14 12.79 -28.74 -1.23
N LEU A 15 12.88 -29.15 -2.50
CA LEU A 15 13.66 -28.46 -3.51
C LEU A 15 12.74 -27.61 -4.40
N VAL A 16 13.04 -26.32 -4.53
CA VAL A 16 12.32 -25.39 -5.39
C VAL A 16 13.31 -24.78 -6.36
N ILE A 17 13.05 -24.90 -7.66
CA ILE A 17 13.88 -24.32 -8.73
C ILE A 17 13.11 -23.14 -9.30
N LEU A 18 13.73 -21.97 -9.31
CA LEU A 18 13.21 -20.76 -9.93
C LEU A 18 13.93 -20.54 -11.26
N MET A 19 13.17 -20.46 -12.35
CA MET A 19 13.70 -20.06 -13.66
C MET A 19 13.66 -18.54 -13.75
N VAL A 20 14.81 -17.91 -14.00
CA VAL A 20 14.95 -16.44 -14.02
C VAL A 20 15.50 -16.00 -15.37
N ASP A 21 14.93 -14.92 -15.90
CA ASP A 21 15.41 -14.25 -17.13
C ASP A 21 16.30 -13.03 -16.77
N HIS A 22 17.14 -12.59 -17.71
CA HIS A 22 18.12 -11.52 -17.50
C HIS A 22 17.50 -10.14 -17.22
N LYS A 23 16.20 -9.97 -17.46
CA LYS A 23 15.46 -8.73 -17.17
C LYS A 23 15.14 -8.53 -15.68
N MET A 24 15.30 -9.56 -14.86
CA MET A 24 14.97 -9.48 -13.43
C MET A 24 16.13 -8.88 -12.64
N SER A 25 15.84 -7.84 -11.84
CA SER A 25 16.85 -7.24 -10.98
C SER A 25 17.17 -8.14 -9.78
N SER A 26 18.36 -7.97 -9.19
CA SER A 26 18.75 -8.71 -7.99
C SER A 26 17.85 -8.41 -6.78
N GLU A 27 17.31 -7.19 -6.72
CA GLU A 27 16.44 -6.78 -5.62
C GLU A 27 15.06 -7.43 -5.74
N ASP A 28 14.49 -7.51 -6.94
CA ASP A 28 13.21 -8.19 -7.19
C ASP A 28 13.32 -9.70 -6.86
N ALA A 29 14.42 -10.32 -7.27
CA ALA A 29 14.69 -11.73 -6.96
C ALA A 29 14.75 -11.98 -5.45
N LYS A 30 15.40 -11.07 -4.73
CA LYS A 30 15.52 -11.13 -3.27
C LYS A 30 14.17 -10.92 -2.60
N GLN A 31 13.33 -10.01 -3.10
CA GLN A 31 11.96 -9.84 -2.59
C GLN A 31 11.10 -11.09 -2.84
N ILE A 32 11.21 -11.73 -3.99
CA ILE A 32 10.43 -12.94 -4.28
C ILE A 32 10.82 -14.10 -3.34
N ILE A 33 12.11 -14.24 -3.01
CA ILE A 33 12.63 -15.36 -2.21
C ILE A 33 12.55 -15.09 -0.71
N LYS A 34 12.88 -13.87 -0.27
CA LYS A 34 13.03 -13.47 1.15
C LYS A 34 12.07 -12.36 1.57
N GLY A 35 11.24 -11.84 0.67
CA GLY A 35 10.30 -10.78 0.99
C GLY A 35 9.25 -11.23 1.99
N ALA A 36 8.65 -10.26 2.66
CA ALA A 36 7.47 -10.49 3.47
C ALA A 36 6.31 -10.94 2.56
N THR A 37 5.36 -11.68 3.12
CA THR A 37 4.10 -11.97 2.45
C THR A 37 3.33 -10.68 2.18
N ASP A 38 2.77 -10.57 0.98
CA ASP A 38 1.92 -9.44 0.62
C ASP A 38 0.71 -9.36 1.57
N PRO A 39 0.33 -8.15 2.02
CA PRO A 39 -0.85 -7.97 2.83
C PRO A 39 -2.11 -8.32 2.03
N LEU A 40 -3.11 -8.87 2.71
CA LEU A 40 -4.40 -9.14 2.10
C LEU A 40 -5.16 -7.82 1.95
N ASN A 41 -5.08 -7.19 0.78
CA ASN A 41 -5.82 -5.96 0.48
C ASN A 41 -7.16 -6.29 -0.18
N SER A 42 -8.22 -5.64 0.29
CA SER A 42 -9.56 -5.79 -0.26
C SER A 42 -9.62 -5.19 -1.67
N GLN A 43 -10.11 -5.99 -2.63
CA GLN A 43 -10.44 -5.53 -4.00
C GLN A 43 -11.94 -5.33 -4.19
N PHE A 44 -12.68 -5.13 -3.08
CA PHE A 44 -14.12 -4.95 -3.11
C PHE A 44 -14.48 -3.74 -3.98
N ARG A 45 -15.37 -3.96 -4.94
CA ARG A 45 -15.89 -2.93 -5.83
C ARG A 45 -17.35 -3.22 -6.15
N LEU A 46 -18.15 -2.16 -6.26
CA LEU A 46 -19.53 -2.28 -6.69
C LEU A 46 -19.58 -2.59 -8.18
N THR A 47 -20.40 -3.56 -8.55
CA THR A 47 -20.69 -3.91 -9.95
C THR A 47 -22.20 -3.84 -10.18
N TYR A 48 -22.64 -3.55 -11.41
CA TYR A 48 -24.06 -3.43 -11.72
C TYR A 48 -24.86 -4.68 -11.32
N ASN A 49 -24.34 -5.87 -11.63
CA ASN A 49 -25.00 -7.12 -11.26
C ASN A 49 -25.16 -7.28 -9.75
N MET A 50 -24.16 -6.87 -8.97
CA MET A 50 -24.23 -6.89 -7.51
C MET A 50 -25.33 -5.96 -6.99
N VAL A 51 -25.37 -4.72 -7.48
CA VAL A 51 -26.39 -3.74 -7.05
C VAL A 51 -27.79 -4.21 -7.43
N LEU A 52 -27.99 -4.70 -8.65
CA LEU A 52 -29.28 -5.22 -9.10
C LEU A 52 -29.75 -6.43 -8.27
N ASN A 53 -28.84 -7.34 -7.92
CA ASN A 53 -29.18 -8.48 -7.07
C ASN A 53 -29.51 -8.05 -5.64
N LEU A 54 -28.81 -7.05 -5.10
CA LEU A 54 -29.10 -6.53 -3.76
C LEU A 54 -30.46 -5.83 -3.71
N LEU A 55 -30.78 -5.00 -4.71
CA LEU A 55 -32.08 -4.34 -4.81
C LEU A 55 -33.25 -5.32 -5.00
N ARG A 56 -32.99 -6.50 -5.57
CA ARG A 56 -34.01 -7.54 -5.77
C ARG A 56 -34.36 -8.29 -4.48
N VAL A 57 -33.44 -8.37 -3.53
CA VAL A 57 -33.64 -9.14 -2.30
C VAL A 57 -34.23 -8.22 -1.23
N GLU A 58 -35.48 -8.47 -0.86
CA GLU A 58 -36.14 -7.73 0.22
C GLU A 58 -35.36 -7.89 1.54
N GLY A 59 -35.09 -6.77 2.21
CA GLY A 59 -34.38 -6.74 3.50
C GLY A 59 -32.86 -6.59 3.43
N VAL A 60 -32.27 -6.48 2.23
CA VAL A 60 -30.82 -6.23 2.07
C VAL A 60 -30.56 -4.84 1.50
N ASN A 61 -29.99 -3.96 2.31
CA ASN A 61 -29.57 -2.63 1.86
C ASN A 61 -28.12 -2.68 1.34
N PRO A 62 -27.85 -2.20 0.11
CA PRO A 62 -26.49 -2.17 -0.43
C PRO A 62 -25.56 -1.30 0.41
N GLU A 63 -26.06 -0.23 1.03
CA GLU A 63 -25.30 0.64 1.94
C GLU A 63 -24.77 -0.13 3.15
N PHE A 64 -25.61 -1.01 3.73
CA PHE A 64 -25.23 -1.83 4.87
C PHE A 64 -24.10 -2.81 4.52
N MET A 65 -24.07 -3.30 3.27
CA MET A 65 -23.02 -4.18 2.77
C MET A 65 -21.71 -3.41 2.56
N LEU A 66 -21.80 -2.16 2.08
CA LEU A 66 -20.64 -1.27 1.92
C LEU A 66 -19.96 -0.98 3.26
N GLU A 67 -20.74 -0.62 4.28
CA GLU A 67 -20.22 -0.31 5.62
C GLU A 67 -19.48 -1.49 6.26
N ARG A 68 -19.96 -2.73 6.01
CA ARG A 68 -19.36 -3.96 6.54
C ARG A 68 -18.35 -4.61 5.59
N SER A 69 -18.01 -3.95 4.49
CA SER A 69 -17.03 -4.49 3.55
C SER A 69 -15.62 -4.49 4.16
N PHE A 70 -14.81 -5.50 3.82
CA PHE A 70 -13.42 -5.57 4.25
C PHE A 70 -12.59 -4.36 3.74
N TYR A 71 -13.00 -3.77 2.61
CA TYR A 71 -12.40 -2.53 2.11
C TYR A 71 -12.61 -1.36 3.07
N GLN A 72 -13.84 -1.20 3.55
CA GLN A 72 -14.17 -0.13 4.49
C GLN A 72 -13.47 -0.34 5.84
N PHE A 73 -13.37 -1.58 6.31
CA PHE A 73 -12.59 -1.91 7.50
C PHE A 73 -11.12 -1.47 7.38
N GLN A 74 -10.45 -1.80 6.27
CA GLN A 74 -9.06 -1.40 6.03
C GLN A 74 -8.88 0.12 5.95
N ASN A 75 -9.82 0.82 5.33
CA ASN A 75 -9.78 2.28 5.28
C ASN A 75 -9.91 2.89 6.68
N TYR A 76 -10.83 2.40 7.50
CA TYR A 76 -10.99 2.92 8.86
C TYR A 76 -9.77 2.67 9.75
N ASP A 77 -9.13 1.52 9.60
CA ASP A 77 -7.90 1.18 10.35
C ASP A 77 -6.71 2.05 9.93
N ALA A 78 -6.64 2.47 8.66
CA ALA A 78 -5.58 3.34 8.15
C ALA A 78 -5.75 4.83 8.56
N ILE A 79 -6.97 5.30 8.83
CA ILE A 79 -7.25 6.72 9.12
C ILE A 79 -6.45 7.29 10.31
N PRO A 80 -6.34 6.61 11.47
CA PRO A 80 -5.58 7.12 12.61
C PRO A 80 -4.10 7.36 12.30
N GLU A 81 -3.47 6.50 11.50
CA GLU A 81 -2.06 6.67 11.11
C GLU A 81 -1.88 7.87 10.19
N LEU A 82 -2.73 8.00 9.16
CA LEU A 82 -2.76 9.15 8.25
C LEU A 82 -2.93 10.47 9.01
N LYS A 83 -3.84 10.51 9.99
CA LYS A 83 -4.04 11.70 10.83
C LYS A 83 -2.83 12.05 11.68
N ARG A 84 -2.04 11.07 12.14
CA ARG A 84 -0.81 11.34 12.89
C ARG A 84 0.24 11.96 11.99
N THR A 85 0.44 11.41 10.79
CA THR A 85 1.39 11.95 9.81
C THR A 85 1.01 13.34 9.30
N ASP A 86 -0.27 13.66 9.20
CA ASP A 86 -0.73 14.99 8.80
C ASP A 86 -0.59 16.05 9.90
N ASN A 87 -0.69 15.63 11.17
CA ASN A 87 -0.52 16.51 12.34
C ASN A 87 0.95 16.73 12.73
N GLU A 88 1.89 15.97 12.16
CA GLU A 88 3.30 16.32 12.23
C GLU A 88 3.53 17.63 11.47
N PRO A 89 4.10 18.67 12.10
CA PRO A 89 4.26 19.93 11.43
C PRO A 89 5.25 19.76 10.28
N LYS A 90 4.77 19.91 9.03
CA LYS A 90 5.58 20.09 7.79
C LYS A 90 6.50 21.33 7.82
N SER A 91 6.86 21.81 9.02
CA SER A 91 7.66 23.00 9.34
C SER A 91 9.13 22.89 8.93
N THR A 92 9.62 21.70 8.56
CA THR A 92 11.00 21.51 8.13
C THR A 92 11.21 21.86 6.66
N SER A 93 10.18 21.76 5.81
CA SER A 93 10.32 22.04 4.36
C SER A 93 10.02 23.50 3.98
N PHE A 94 9.19 24.21 4.76
CA PHE A 94 8.85 25.62 4.48
C PHE A 94 9.85 26.65 5.03
N ARG A 95 10.69 26.29 6.02
CA ARG A 95 11.74 27.19 6.51
C ARG A 95 12.81 27.48 5.44
N ASN A 96 13.15 26.50 4.62
CA ASN A 96 14.17 26.65 3.59
C ASN A 96 13.77 27.60 2.44
N PHE A 97 12.48 27.78 2.17
CA PHE A 97 12.03 28.73 1.14
C PHE A 97 12.22 30.19 1.57
N ASN A 98 11.87 30.54 2.81
CA ASN A 98 12.04 31.91 3.30
C ASN A 98 13.52 32.27 3.53
N THR A 99 14.37 31.31 3.91
CA THR A 99 15.81 31.56 4.06
C THR A 99 16.48 31.78 2.69
N ILE A 100 16.08 31.05 1.65
CA ILE A 100 16.60 31.27 0.28
C ILE A 100 16.12 32.61 -0.28
N PHE A 101 14.88 33.02 -0.01
CA PHE A 101 14.35 34.30 -0.47
C PHE A 101 14.99 35.50 0.26
N SER A 102 15.24 35.41 1.56
CA SER A 102 15.90 36.49 2.31
C SER A 102 17.37 36.66 1.92
N LEU A 103 18.10 35.56 1.68
CA LEU A 103 19.51 35.59 1.25
C LEU A 103 19.69 36.17 -0.16
N ARG A 104 18.69 36.07 -1.05
CA ARG A 104 18.73 36.67 -2.40
C ARG A 104 18.51 38.18 -2.38
N LEU A 105 17.70 38.71 -1.46
CA LEU A 105 17.43 40.14 -1.37
C LEU A 105 18.62 40.93 -0.77
N THR A 106 19.37 40.35 0.17
CA THR A 106 20.53 41.04 0.78
C THR A 106 21.73 41.15 -0.17
N LYS A 107 21.92 40.18 -1.07
CA LYS A 107 23.00 40.25 -2.06
C LYS A 107 22.77 41.28 -3.17
N VAL A 108 21.52 41.67 -3.44
CA VAL A 108 21.22 42.69 -4.46
C VAL A 108 21.43 44.12 -3.92
N GLN A 109 21.32 44.34 -2.61
CA GLN A 109 21.55 45.66 -2.00
C GLN A 109 23.01 45.97 -1.64
N GLN A 110 23.94 45.01 -1.72
CA GLN A 110 25.37 45.24 -1.45
C GLN A 110 26.25 45.33 -2.71
N SER A 111 25.66 45.31 -3.91
CA SER A 111 26.36 45.48 -5.18
C SER A 111 26.01 46.80 -5.88
N SER A 112 25.91 47.89 -5.12
CA SER A 112 25.84 49.27 -5.62
C SER A 112 26.84 50.13 -4.86
#